data_AF-A0A7W0RFD5-F1
#
_entry.id   AF-A0A7W0RFD5-F1
#
_cell.length_a   1.000
_cell.length_b   1.000
_cell.length_c   1.000
_cell.angle_alpha   90.00
_cell.angle_beta   90.00
_cell.angle_gamma   90.00
#
_symmetry.space_group_name_H-M   'P 1'
#
loop_
_entity.id
_entity.type
_entity.pdbx_description
1 polymer ?
#
loop_
_entity_poly.entity_id
_entity_poly.type
_entity_poly.pdbx_seq_one_letter_code
_entity_poly.pdbx_strand_id
1 'polypeptide(L)' 'ATAVLSGGVFQNVRLSEIVEEALVAAGLEVLVHRGVPANDGGISIGQAAVAAARGAL' A
#
# COMPACT_ATOMS: atom_id res chain seq x y z
N ALA A 1 -7.55 6.69 11.92
CA ALA A 1 -7.77 5.59 10.96
C ALA A 1 -6.57 5.55 10.02
N THR A 2 -6.24 4.38 9.46
CA THR A 2 -5.05 4.21 8.61
C THR A 2 -5.48 3.76 7.22
N ALA A 3 -4.89 4.35 6.18
CA ALA A 3 -5.08 3.99 4.78
C ALA A 3 -3.75 3.54 4.15
N VAL A 4 -3.82 2.61 3.20
CA VAL A 4 -2.64 2.10 2.48
C VAL A 4 -2.81 2.38 1.00
N LEU A 5 -1.80 2.99 0.37
CA LEU A 5 -1.75 3.18 -1.09
C LEU A 5 -0.97 2.03 -1.72
N SER A 6 -1.63 1.21 -2.54
CA SER A 6 -1.05 0.02 -3.18
C SER A 6 -1.72 -0.25 -4.53
N GLY A 7 -1.07 -1.03 -5.39
CA GLY A 7 -1.44 -1.22 -6.78
C GLY A 7 -0.54 -0.41 -7.71
N GLY A 8 -0.30 -0.92 -8.92
CA GLY A 8 0.65 -0.31 -9.87
C GLY A 8 0.34 1.13 -10.26
N VAL A 9 -0.91 1.58 -10.11
CA VAL A 9 -1.31 2.98 -10.37
C VAL A 9 -0.57 3.97 -9.46
N PHE A 10 -0.23 3.57 -8.22
CA PHE A 10 0.49 4.40 -7.25
C PHE A 10 2.02 4.42 -7.48
N GLN A 11 2.50 3.85 -8.59
CA GLN A 11 3.83 4.17 -9.09
C GLN A 11 3.86 5.51 -9.83
N ASN A 12 2.70 6.06 -10.17
CA ASN A 12 2.59 7.44 -10.64
C ASN A 12 2.77 8.39 -9.45
N VAL A 13 3.95 8.99 -9.34
CA VAL A 13 4.33 9.89 -8.22
C VAL A 13 3.29 10.99 -8.01
N ARG A 14 2.86 11.65 -9.09
CA ARG A 14 1.89 12.75 -9.00
C ARG A 14 0.54 12.29 -8.46
N LEU A 15 0.06 11.12 -8.89
CA LEU A 15 -1.19 10.57 -8.35
C LEU A 15 -1.04 10.22 -6.87
N SER A 16 0.07 9.56 -6.51
CA SER A 16 0.33 9.14 -5.14
C SER A 16 0.39 10.32 -4.19
N GLU A 17 1.11 11.39 -4.54
CA GLU A 17 1.18 12.62 -3.74
C GLU A 17 -0.20 13.25 -3.54
N ILE A 18 -0.99 13.42 -4.62
CA ILE A 18 -2.34 14.02 -4.53
C ILE A 18 -3.26 13.21 -3.61
N VAL A 19 -3.23 11.87 -3.73
CA VAL A 19 -4.09 11.00 -2.93
C VAL A 19 -3.60 10.95 -1.47
N GLU A 20 -2.29 10.88 -1.24
CA GLU A 20 -1.69 10.94 0.09
C GLU A 20 -2.07 12.23 0.81
N GLU A 21 -1.85 13.39 0.17
CA GLU A 21 -2.20 14.70 0.73
C GLU A 21 -3.68 14.80 1.10
N ALA A 22 -4.58 14.33 0.20
CA ALA A 22 -6.01 14.35 0.45
C ALA A 22 -6.43 13.48 1.64
N LEU A 23 -5.83 12.29 1.79
CA LEU A 23 -6.11 11.37 2.90
C LEU A 23 -5.53 11.89 4.22
N VAL A 24 -4.33 12.46 4.21
CA VAL A 24 -3.73 13.12 5.38
C VAL A 24 -4.59 14.31 5.82
N ALA A 25 -5.06 15.13 4.87
CA ALA A 25 -5.96 16.25 5.17
C ALA A 25 -7.32 15.79 5.75
N ALA A 26 -7.76 14.57 5.40
CA ALA A 26 -8.94 13.93 5.99
C ALA A 26 -8.66 13.29 7.37
N GLY A 27 -7.45 13.42 7.91
CA GLY A 27 -7.07 12.91 9.23
C GLY A 27 -6.68 11.43 9.26
N LEU A 28 -6.33 10.85 8.12
CA LEU A 28 -5.82 9.47 8.05
C LEU A 28 -4.29 9.43 8.12
N GLU A 29 -3.76 8.43 8.81
CA GLU A 29 -2.38 8.00 8.62
C GLU A 29 -2.29 7.26 7.28
N VAL A 30 -1.34 7.65 6.42
CA VAL A 30 -1.18 7.05 5.09
C VAL A 30 0.12 6.24 5.05
N LEU A 31 0.01 4.99 4.61
CA LEU A 31 1.14 4.09 4.41
C LEU A 31 1.37 3.86 2.91
N VAL A 32 2.62 3.96 2.49
CA VAL A 32 3.06 3.72 1.10
C VAL A 32 4.13 2.63 1.04
N HIS A 33 4.26 2.01 -0.12
CA HIS A 33 5.28 0.98 -0.39
C HIS A 33 6.70 1.57 -0.38
N ARG A 34 7.67 0.88 0.25
CA ARG A 34 9.09 1.30 0.29
C ARG A 34 10.08 0.19 -0.05
N GLY A 35 9.95 -0.97 0.60
CA GLY A 35 10.88 -2.10 0.42
C GLY A 35 10.44 -3.12 -0.63
N VAL A 36 9.21 -3.00 -1.12
CA VAL A 36 8.60 -3.85 -2.15
C VAL A 36 7.84 -2.94 -3.10
N PRO A 37 7.70 -3.29 -4.39
CA PRO A 37 6.97 -2.44 -5.31
C PRO A 37 5.45 -2.51 -5.03
N ALA A 38 4.75 -1.39 -5.23
CA ALA A 38 3.30 -1.34 -5.11
C ALA A 38 2.56 -2.14 -6.19
N ASN A 39 3.25 -2.56 -7.26
CA ASN A 39 2.71 -3.31 -8.38
C ASN A 39 2.77 -4.84 -8.15
N ASP A 40 2.49 -5.60 -9.20
CA ASP A 40 2.41 -7.06 -9.16
C ASP A 40 3.70 -7.75 -8.68
N GLY A 41 4.86 -7.08 -8.78
CA GLY A 41 6.12 -7.57 -8.21
C GLY A 41 6.11 -7.73 -6.69
N GLY A 42 5.17 -7.09 -5.97
CA GLY A 42 5.00 -7.18 -4.53
C GLY A 42 3.88 -8.12 -4.06
N ILE A 43 3.08 -8.68 -4.98
CA ILE A 43 1.87 -9.46 -4.62
C ILE A 43 2.20 -10.70 -3.78
N SER A 44 3.25 -11.44 -4.14
CA SER A 44 3.61 -12.69 -3.45
C SER A 44 3.92 -12.48 -1.97
N ILE A 45 4.49 -11.32 -1.61
CA ILE A 45 4.80 -10.96 -0.22
C ILE A 45 3.51 -10.71 0.56
N GLY A 46 2.55 -9.99 -0.02
CA GLY A 46 1.23 -9.79 0.58
C GLY A 46 0.48 -11.11 0.78
N GLN A 47 0.54 -12.01 -0.22
CA GLN A 47 -0.06 -13.34 -0.12
C GLN A 47 0.57 -14.17 1.01
N ALA A 48 1.90 -14.20 1.11
CA ALA A 48 2.61 -14.90 2.18
C ALA A 48 2.25 -14.34 3.57
N ALA A 49 2.21 -13.00 3.71
CA ALA A 49 1.82 -12.36 4.97
C ALA A 49 0.39 -12.71 5.39
N VAL A 50 -0.56 -12.72 4.44
CA VAL A 50 -1.96 -13.11 4.71
C VAL A 50 -2.06 -14.58 5.09
N ALA A 51 -1.32 -15.47 4.41
CA ALA A 51 -1.29 -16.89 4.76
C ALA A 51 -0.74 -17.11 6.18
N ALA A 52 0.35 -16.42 6.54
CA ALA A 52 0.95 -16.48 7.87
C ALA A 52 -0.03 -15.99 8.95
N ALA A 53 -0.68 -14.85 8.72
CA ALA A 53 -1.66 -14.29 9.64
C ALA A 53 -2.89 -15.18 9.83
N ARG A 54 -3.23 -16.01 8.83
CA ARG A 54 -4.34 -16.97 8.88
C ARG A 54 -3.96 -18.34 9.45
N GLY A 55 -2.69 -18.57 9.79
CA GLY A 55 -2.21 -19.89 10.22
C GLY A 55 -2.23 -20.94 9.10
N ALA A 56 -2.17 -20.48 7.85
CA ALA A 56 -2.15 -21.32 6.65
C ALA A 56 -0.73 -21.52 6.09
N LEU A 57 0.30 -21.15 6.87
CA LEU A 57 1.72 -21.41 6.63
C LEU A 57 2.30 -22.21 7.80
#